data_AF-A0A2V6GIW6-F1
#
_entry.id   AF-A0A2V6GIW6-F1
#
_cell.length_a   1.000
_cell.length_b   1.000
_cell.length_c   1.000
_cell.angle_alpha   90.00
_cell.angle_beta   90.00
_cell.angle_gamma   90.00
#
_symmetry.space_group_name_H-M   'P 1'
#
loop_
_entity.id
_entity.type
_entity.pdbx_description
1 polymer ?
#
loop_
_entity_poly.entity_id
_entity_poly.type
_entity_poly.pdbx_seq_one_letter_code
_entity_poly.pdbx_strand_id
1 'polypeptide(L)'
;VVTATNSKTAVLKGSWLKPGCHVNAVGACRPDWRELDDDAMTKSVVFVDSREAAMKESGDVILSGAKIYAELGEAFASKIPPRENETTIFKSLGMAVEDIAAALVVYRSVTENRNQRPEVGGQ
;
A
#
# COMPACT_ATOMS: atom_id res chain seq x y z
N VAL A 1 2.51 10.04 -7.71
CA VAL A 1 3.44 9.09 -8.36
C VAL A 1 3.05 7.68 -7.94
N VAL A 2 3.22 6.68 -8.81
CA VAL A 2 3.01 5.26 -8.46
C VAL A 2 4.22 4.46 -8.91
N THR A 3 4.81 3.68 -8.03
CA THR A 3 5.83 2.68 -8.36
C THR A 3 5.25 1.28 -8.18
N ALA A 4 5.30 0.49 -9.24
CA ALA A 4 4.73 -0.86 -9.31
C ALA A 4 5.61 -1.72 -10.23
N THR A 5 6.89 -1.75 -9.92
CA THR A 5 7.93 -2.42 -10.70
C THR A 5 8.45 -3.66 -9.97
N ASN A 6 9.13 -4.51 -10.73
CA ASN A 6 9.92 -5.63 -10.23
C ASN A 6 11.40 -5.25 -10.02
N SER A 7 11.71 -3.96 -9.88
CA SER A 7 13.09 -3.51 -9.70
C SER A 7 13.66 -4.02 -8.38
N LYS A 8 14.95 -4.38 -8.40
CA LYS A 8 15.72 -4.75 -7.20
C LYS A 8 16.44 -3.55 -6.60
N THR A 9 16.62 -2.48 -7.38
CA THR A 9 17.35 -1.27 -6.99
C THR A 9 16.48 -0.03 -7.22
N ALA A 10 16.72 1.01 -6.43
CA ALA A 10 15.95 2.25 -6.52
C ALA A 10 15.83 2.79 -7.96
N VAL A 11 14.59 3.00 -8.40
CA VAL A 11 14.25 3.59 -9.71
C VAL A 11 13.65 4.99 -9.57
N LEU A 12 13.16 5.34 -8.38
CA LEU A 12 12.64 6.65 -8.03
C LEU A 12 13.58 7.32 -7.03
N LYS A 13 14.09 8.50 -7.41
CA LYS A 13 14.95 9.31 -6.53
C LYS A 13 14.16 10.41 -5.84
N GLY A 14 14.44 10.64 -4.56
CA GLY A 14 13.80 11.71 -3.77
C GLY A 14 14.00 13.10 -4.37
N SER A 15 15.17 13.34 -4.97
CA SER A 15 15.49 14.60 -5.67
C SER A 15 14.58 14.91 -6.87
N TRP A 16 13.84 13.93 -7.40
CA TRP A 16 12.90 14.12 -8.51
C TRP A 16 11.49 14.45 -8.04
N LEU A 17 11.20 14.26 -6.74
CA LEU A 17 9.87 14.46 -6.19
C LEU A 17 9.58 15.95 -6.02
N LYS A 18 8.43 16.38 -6.54
CA LYS A 18 7.90 17.71 -6.25
C LYS A 18 7.55 17.81 -4.76
N PRO A 19 7.90 18.90 -4.05
CA PRO A 19 7.46 19.12 -2.67
C PRO A 19 5.93 18.99 -2.53
N GLY A 20 5.48 18.29 -1.49
CA GLY A 20 4.06 18.06 -1.21
C GLY A 20 3.39 17.01 -2.09
N CYS A 21 4.16 16.24 -2.89
CA CYS A 21 3.57 15.17 -3.69
C CYS A 21 3.30 13.91 -2.86
N HIS A 22 2.40 13.07 -3.38
CA HIS A 22 2.12 11.76 -2.83
C HIS A 22 2.64 10.65 -3.76
N VAL A 23 3.25 9.62 -3.14
CA VAL A 23 3.77 8.42 -3.81
C VAL A 23 3.08 7.19 -3.25
N ASN A 24 2.52 6.35 -4.14
CA ASN A 24 2.12 4.99 -3.81
C ASN A 24 3.23 4.03 -4.26
N ALA A 25 3.89 3.37 -3.32
CA ALA A 25 4.97 2.42 -3.58
C ALA A 25 4.48 0.99 -3.32
N VAL A 26 4.30 0.22 -4.39
CA VAL A 26 3.61 -1.09 -4.36
C VAL A 26 4.56 -2.25 -4.69
N GLY A 27 5.62 -2.00 -5.46
CA GLY A 27 6.64 -3.01 -5.76
C GLY A 27 7.59 -3.25 -4.59
N ALA A 28 8.72 -3.93 -4.83
CA ALA A 28 9.76 -4.18 -3.84
C ALA A 28 9.23 -4.75 -2.49
N CYS A 29 8.50 -5.86 -2.55
CA CYS A 29 7.98 -6.62 -1.41
C CYS A 29 8.95 -7.73 -0.95
N ARG A 30 10.25 -7.45 -1.00
CA ARG A 30 11.32 -8.31 -0.49
C ARG A 30 12.32 -7.44 0.29
N PRO A 31 12.90 -7.96 1.39
CA PRO A 31 13.73 -7.17 2.30
C PRO A 31 15.01 -6.62 1.65
N ASP A 32 15.40 -7.17 0.51
CA ASP A 32 16.59 -6.80 -0.27
C ASP A 32 16.24 -6.06 -1.57
N TRP A 33 14.96 -5.79 -1.87
CA TRP A 33 14.52 -5.10 -3.09
C TRP A 33 14.10 -3.67 -2.78
N ARG A 34 14.34 -2.75 -3.71
CA ARG A 34 13.96 -1.35 -3.58
C ARG A 34 13.41 -0.76 -4.86
N GLU A 35 12.43 0.12 -4.74
CA GLU A 35 11.99 1.03 -5.79
C GLU A 35 12.38 2.49 -5.50
N LEU A 36 12.61 2.83 -4.23
CA LEU A 36 12.85 4.19 -3.76
C LEU A 36 14.25 4.31 -3.12
N ASP A 37 14.95 5.40 -3.39
CA ASP A 37 16.22 5.71 -2.75
C ASP A 37 16.05 6.21 -1.31
N ASP A 38 17.17 6.37 -0.59
CA ASP A 38 17.17 6.80 0.81
C ASP A 38 16.60 8.21 0.96
N ASP A 39 16.88 9.09 0.00
CA ASP A 39 16.38 10.45 -0.01
C ASP A 39 14.85 10.49 -0.10
N ALA A 40 14.24 9.68 -0.96
CA ALA A 40 12.79 9.59 -1.03
C ALA A 40 12.20 9.09 0.30
N MET A 41 12.75 8.00 0.85
CA MET A 41 12.19 7.35 2.03
C MET A 41 12.40 8.15 3.33
N THR A 42 13.56 8.78 3.51
CA THR A 42 13.91 9.46 4.78
C THR A 42 13.42 10.90 4.86
N LYS A 43 13.18 11.56 3.72
CA LYS A 43 12.71 12.96 3.66
C LYS A 43 11.19 13.10 3.51
N SER A 44 10.48 11.98 3.36
CA SER A 44 9.02 11.95 3.22
C SER A 44 8.35 11.41 4.47
N VAL A 45 7.08 11.72 4.66
CA VAL A 45 6.25 11.08 5.67
C VAL A 45 5.81 9.71 5.14
N VAL A 46 6.26 8.63 5.81
CA VAL A 46 6.00 7.26 5.38
C VAL A 46 4.81 6.66 6.11
N PHE A 47 3.77 6.34 5.36
CA PHE A 47 2.65 5.49 5.74
C PHE A 47 2.88 4.07 5.22
N VAL A 48 2.41 3.09 5.97
CA VAL A 48 2.44 1.67 5.57
C VAL A 48 1.07 1.05 5.74
N ASP A 49 0.83 -0.10 5.13
CA ASP A 49 -0.36 -0.92 5.40
C ASP A 49 -0.25 -1.63 6.76
N SER A 50 0.89 -2.27 7.02
CA SER A 50 1.24 -2.93 8.28
C SER A 50 2.69 -2.63 8.65
N ARG A 51 2.94 -2.15 9.89
CA ARG A 51 4.30 -1.96 10.40
C ARG A 51 5.06 -3.26 10.47
N GLU A 52 4.42 -4.32 10.92
CA GLU A 52 5.06 -5.62 11.08
C GLU A 52 5.59 -6.13 9.72
N ALA A 53 4.74 -6.09 8.69
CA ALA A 53 5.12 -6.50 7.35
C ALA A 53 6.19 -5.58 6.76
N ALA A 54 6.01 -4.26 6.88
CA ALA A 54 6.97 -3.27 6.37
C ALA A 54 8.38 -3.47 6.94
N MET A 55 8.49 -3.72 8.25
CA MET A 55 9.77 -3.95 8.93
C MET A 55 10.41 -5.30 8.60
N LYS A 56 9.67 -6.24 8.02
CA LYS A 56 10.14 -7.60 7.70
C LYS A 56 10.39 -7.80 6.20
N GLU A 57 9.62 -7.13 5.35
CA GLU A 57 9.50 -7.47 3.94
C GLU A 57 9.80 -6.31 2.99
N SER A 58 9.71 -5.05 3.44
CA SER A 58 9.96 -3.90 2.57
C SER A 58 11.43 -3.50 2.60
N GLY A 59 12.19 -3.84 1.56
CA GLY A 59 13.57 -3.36 1.44
C GLY A 59 13.66 -1.84 1.34
N ASP A 60 12.64 -1.15 0.82
CA ASP A 60 12.58 0.32 0.84
C ASP A 60 12.60 0.87 2.28
N VAL A 61 11.92 0.21 3.23
CA VAL A 61 11.86 0.65 4.63
C VAL A 61 13.08 0.15 5.41
N ILE A 62 13.41 -1.14 5.27
CA ILE A 62 14.48 -1.79 6.03
C ILE A 62 15.85 -1.17 5.69
N LEU A 63 16.15 -1.05 4.39
CA LEU A 63 17.49 -0.62 3.96
C LEU A 63 17.68 0.90 4.09
N SER A 64 16.62 1.69 4.00
CA SER A 64 16.72 3.14 4.19
C SER A 64 16.70 3.56 5.66
N GLY A 65 16.26 2.69 6.57
CA GLY A 65 16.03 3.03 7.98
C GLY A 65 14.96 4.11 8.18
N ALA A 66 14.02 4.25 7.24
CA ALA A 66 13.00 5.30 7.33
C ALA A 66 12.06 5.06 8.49
N LYS A 67 11.72 6.14 9.20
CA LYS A 67 10.75 6.08 10.30
C LYS A 67 9.34 5.98 9.72
N ILE A 68 8.65 4.90 10.05
CA ILE A 68 7.22 4.77 9.77
C ILE A 68 6.47 5.78 10.64
N TYR A 69 5.71 6.66 10.00
CA TYR A 69 4.86 7.62 10.68
C TYR A 69 3.59 6.96 11.22
N ALA A 70 2.84 6.27 10.35
CA ALA A 70 1.57 5.64 10.68
C ALA A 70 1.25 4.44 9.79
N GLU A 71 0.37 3.56 10.27
CA GLU A 71 -0.39 2.66 9.41
C GLU A 71 -1.56 3.41 8.78
N LEU A 72 -1.92 3.03 7.56
CA LEU A 72 -3.00 3.65 6.81
C LEU A 72 -4.35 3.53 7.55
N GLY A 73 -4.57 2.42 8.26
CA GLY A 73 -5.76 2.23 9.09
C GLY A 73 -5.90 3.27 10.22
N GLU A 74 -4.79 3.78 10.77
CA GLU A 74 -4.82 4.84 11.78
C GLU A 74 -5.23 6.19 11.17
N ALA A 75 -4.80 6.46 9.94
CA ALA A 75 -5.23 7.64 9.19
C ALA A 75 -6.74 7.61 8.90
N PHE A 76 -7.25 6.48 8.41
CA PHE A 76 -8.69 6.30 8.14
C PHE A 76 -9.55 6.37 9.39
N ALA A 77 -9.02 5.95 10.54
CA ALA A 77 -9.69 6.07 11.83
C ALA A 77 -9.58 7.47 12.46
N SER A 78 -8.99 8.45 11.77
CA SER A 78 -8.72 9.80 12.28
C SER A 78 -7.94 9.82 13.60
N LYS A 79 -7.07 8.83 13.83
CA LYS A 79 -6.27 8.68 15.06
C LYS A 79 -4.95 9.45 15.02
N ILE A 80 -4.60 9.99 13.87
CA ILE A 80 -3.34 10.72 13.64
C ILE A 80 -3.61 12.03 12.88
N PRO A 81 -2.74 13.05 13.06
CA PRO A 81 -2.83 14.29 12.29
C PRO A 81 -2.67 14.08 10.77
N PRO A 82 -3.42 14.82 9.93
CA PRO A 82 -3.23 14.82 8.48
C PRO A 82 -1.92 15.51 8.10
N ARG A 83 -1.33 15.10 6.96
CA ARG A 83 -0.03 15.59 6.46
C ARG A 83 -0.13 16.17 5.04
N GLU A 84 -1.19 16.95 4.79
CA GLU A 84 -1.61 17.43 3.46
C GLU A 84 -0.55 18.25 2.70
N ASN A 85 0.35 18.94 3.41
CA ASN A 85 1.37 19.81 2.82
C ASN A 85 2.77 19.18 2.78
N GLU A 86 2.90 17.91 3.19
CA GLU A 86 4.16 17.20 3.22
C GLU A 86 4.27 16.23 2.04
N THR A 87 5.49 15.94 1.60
CA THR A 87 5.71 14.82 0.69
C THR A 87 5.41 13.52 1.44
N THR A 88 4.50 12.72 0.91
CA THR A 88 4.01 11.50 1.57
C THR A 88 4.29 10.27 0.70
N ILE A 89 4.66 9.17 1.35
CA ILE A 89 4.82 7.87 0.72
C ILE A 89 3.87 6.91 1.42
N PHE A 90 3.03 6.23 0.67
CA PHE A 90 2.37 5.02 1.13
C PHE A 90 3.13 3.81 0.58
N LYS A 91 3.77 3.03 1.46
CA LYS A 91 4.39 1.76 1.11
C LYS A 91 3.39 0.63 1.36
N SER A 92 2.99 -0.03 0.28
CA SER A 92 2.07 -1.16 0.30
C SER A 92 2.84 -2.46 0.02
N LEU A 93 2.57 -3.47 0.83
CA LEU A 93 3.00 -4.86 0.68
C LEU A 93 1.80 -5.79 0.43
N GLY A 94 0.61 -5.35 0.82
CA GLY A 94 -0.63 -6.13 0.80
C GLY A 94 -0.88 -6.81 2.13
N MET A 95 -2.15 -6.84 2.54
CA MET A 95 -2.59 -7.57 3.73
C MET A 95 -3.71 -8.55 3.38
N ALA A 96 -3.68 -9.74 3.96
CA ALA A 96 -4.69 -10.77 3.71
C ALA A 96 -6.14 -10.29 3.98
N VAL A 97 -6.33 -9.32 4.87
CA VAL A 97 -7.65 -8.73 5.15
C VAL A 97 -8.22 -7.98 3.94
N GLU A 98 -7.35 -7.40 3.10
CA GLU A 98 -7.73 -6.69 1.87
C GLU A 98 -8.30 -7.69 0.85
N ASP A 99 -7.62 -8.84 0.69
CA ASP A 99 -8.09 -9.94 -0.17
C ASP A 99 -9.43 -10.52 0.32
N ILE A 100 -9.56 -10.75 1.63
CA ILE A 100 -10.80 -11.27 2.24
C ILE A 100 -11.96 -10.30 2.01
N ALA A 101 -11.72 -9.00 2.19
CA ALA A 101 -12.75 -7.98 1.96
C ALA A 101 -13.20 -7.98 0.49
N ALA A 102 -12.25 -8.01 -0.46
CA ALA A 102 -12.57 -8.09 -1.88
C ALA A 102 -13.32 -9.39 -2.25
N ALA A 103 -12.86 -10.53 -1.73
CA ALA A 103 -13.50 -11.83 -1.94
C ALA A 103 -14.93 -11.86 -1.41
N LEU A 104 -15.19 -11.26 -0.25
CA LEU A 104 -16.53 -11.17 0.33
C LEU A 104 -17.48 -10.34 -0.55
N VAL A 105 -17.01 -9.22 -1.11
CA VAL A 105 -17.79 -8.39 -2.04
C VAL A 105 -18.18 -9.20 -3.28
N VAL A 106 -17.22 -9.92 -3.87
CA VAL A 106 -17.48 -10.78 -5.05
C VAL A 106 -18.44 -11.91 -4.70
N TYR A 107 -18.21 -12.60 -3.56
CA TYR A 107 -19.04 -13.71 -3.11
C TYR A 107 -20.50 -13.30 -2.93
N ARG A 108 -20.75 -12.19 -2.21
CA ARG A 108 -22.10 -11.66 -1.98
C ARG A 108 -22.80 -11.31 -3.28
N SER A 109 -22.10 -10.64 -4.20
CA SER A 109 -22.63 -10.30 -5.52
C SER A 109 -23.11 -11.53 -6.28
N VAL A 110 -22.35 -12.63 -6.25
CA VAL A 110 -22.76 -13.87 -6.92
C VAL A 110 -23.93 -14.53 -6.21
N THR A 111 -23.93 -14.61 -4.87
CA THR A 111 -24.99 -15.30 -4.12
C THR A 111 -26.33 -14.56 -4.16
N GLU A 112 -26.31 -13.22 -4.07
CA GLU A 112 -27.52 -12.40 -4.11
C GLU A 112 -28.16 -12.40 -5.50
N ASN A 113 -27.35 -12.34 -6.56
CA ASN A 113 -27.83 -12.45 -7.94
C ASN A 113 -28.36 -13.85 -8.28
N ARG A 114 -27.81 -14.91 -7.65
CA ARG A 114 -28.30 -16.28 -7.85
C ARG A 114 -29.69 -16.48 -7.22
N ASN A 115 -29.95 -15.85 -6.09
CA ASN A 115 -31.27 -15.87 -5.43
C ASN A 115 -32.35 -15.06 -6.17
N GLN A 116 -31.97 -14.25 -7.16
CA GLN A 116 -32.88 -13.46 -8.00
C GLN A 116 -33.15 -14.10 -9.37
N ARG A 117 -32.47 -15.19 -9.73
CA ARG A 117 -32.78 -15.94 -10.96
C ARG A 117 -33.95 -16.88 -10.67
N PRO A 118 -35.07 -16.81 -11.41
CA PRO A 118 -36.14 -17.78 -11.26
C PRO A 118 -35.59 -19.19 -11.54
N GLU A 119 -35.99 -20.17 -10.73
CA GLU A 119 -35.75 -21.57 -11.03
C GLU A 119 -36.37 -21.86 -12.39
N VAL A 120 -35.53 -22.15 -13.39
CA VAL A 120 -36.01 -22.64 -14.67
C VAL A 120 -36.46 -24.07 -14.38
N GLY A 121 -37.77 -24.24 -14.23
CA GLY A 121 -38.41 -25.52 -13.94
C GLY A 121 -37.93 -26.60 -14.90
N GLY A 122 -37.49 -27.72 -14.32
CA GLY A 122 -37.20 -28.93 -15.08
C GLY A 122 -38.46 -29.45 -15.75
N GLN A 123 -38.34 -29.76 -17.05
CA GLN A 123 -39.27 -30.64 -17.75
C GLN A 123 -39.04 -32.09 -17.35
#